data_AF-A0A962H1P8-F1
#
_entry.id   AF-A0A962H1P8-F1
#
_cell.length_a   1.000
_cell.length_b   1.000
_cell.length_c   1.000
_cell.angle_alpha   90.00
_cell.angle_beta   90.00
_cell.angle_gamma   90.00
#
_symmetry.space_group_name_H-M   'P 1'
#
loop_
_entity.id
_entity.type
_entity.pdbx_description
1 polymer ?
#
loop_
_entity_poly.entity_id
_entity_poly.type
_entity_poly.pdbx_seq_one_letter_code
_entity_poly.pdbx_strand_id
1 'polypeptide(L)'
;DLNLLTLLEHAASQFEPVVRARSAVEAVFDFIVERLRGYYLDQQVRSDTFEAVLECRPHRPLDFDRRVRAVGAFRDRPEAASLAAANKRIRNILRKVDTVLPFEVRPDLLTEAAEQALAGRLVELSSEAIPLMEAGLYGDALNRLASLREPVDAFFDQVLVMAEDPAVRDNRIALLNELGSLFLRVADFSRLQD
;
A
#
# COMPACT_ATOMS: atom_id res chain seq x y z
N ASP A 1 13.65 -9.37 -14.31
CA ASP A 1 12.86 -9.77 -13.13
C ASP A 1 11.78 -10.77 -13.55
N LEU A 2 11.59 -11.83 -12.78
CA LEU A 2 10.78 -13.01 -13.10
C LEU A 2 9.46 -12.99 -12.32
N ASN A 3 8.34 -13.19 -13.01
CA ASN A 3 7.04 -13.37 -12.36
C ASN A 3 6.88 -14.84 -11.97
N LEU A 4 6.92 -15.11 -10.66
CA LEU A 4 6.86 -16.46 -10.11
C LEU A 4 5.53 -17.14 -10.45
N LEU A 5 4.41 -16.42 -10.37
CA LEU A 5 3.10 -16.98 -10.67
C LEU A 5 3.02 -17.44 -12.13
N THR A 6 3.47 -16.60 -13.07
CA THR A 6 3.53 -16.97 -14.50
C THR A 6 4.42 -18.17 -14.76
N LEU A 7 5.55 -18.28 -14.07
CA LEU A 7 6.44 -19.45 -14.19
C LEU A 7 5.80 -20.72 -13.64
N LEU A 8 5.06 -20.62 -12.54
CA LEU A 8 4.33 -21.74 -11.95
C LEU A 8 3.16 -22.18 -12.85
N GLU A 9 2.41 -21.24 -13.43
CA GLU A 9 1.37 -21.53 -14.43
C GLU A 9 1.95 -22.23 -15.67
N HIS A 10 3.09 -21.74 -16.15
CA HIS A 10 3.79 -22.36 -17.28
C HIS A 10 4.23 -23.78 -16.93
N ALA A 11 4.86 -23.99 -15.78
CA ALA A 11 5.25 -25.32 -15.33
C ALA A 11 4.03 -26.24 -15.19
N ALA A 12 2.95 -25.77 -14.55
CA ALA A 12 1.71 -26.54 -14.39
C ALA A 12 1.12 -26.98 -15.73
N SER A 13 1.18 -26.13 -16.77
CA SER A 13 0.70 -26.49 -18.12
C SER A 13 1.40 -27.72 -18.72
N GLN A 14 2.66 -27.97 -18.35
CA GLN A 14 3.45 -29.10 -18.82
C GLN A 14 3.13 -30.41 -18.08
N PHE A 15 2.62 -30.31 -16.85
CA PHE A 15 2.33 -31.46 -15.98
C PHE A 15 0.85 -31.83 -15.92
N GLU A 16 -0.05 -31.00 -16.45
CA GLU A 16 -1.50 -31.24 -16.46
C GLU A 16 -1.92 -32.63 -16.98
N PRO A 17 -1.25 -33.23 -17.98
CA PRO A 17 -1.58 -34.59 -18.43
C PRO A 17 -1.29 -35.69 -17.40
N VAL A 18 -0.47 -35.41 -16.39
CA VAL A 18 0.04 -36.41 -15.41
C VAL A 18 -0.51 -36.15 -14.00
N VAL A 19 -0.68 -34.89 -13.62
CA VAL A 19 -1.20 -34.44 -12.33
C VAL A 19 -2.06 -33.19 -12.53
N ARG A 20 -3.04 -32.94 -11.64
CA ARG A 20 -3.86 -31.71 -11.65
C ARG A 20 -3.06 -30.48 -11.21
N ALA A 21 -2.04 -30.13 -11.98
CA ALA A 21 -1.04 -29.14 -11.61
C ALA A 21 -1.59 -27.72 -11.58
N ARG A 22 -2.54 -27.38 -12.46
CA ARG A 22 -3.17 -26.04 -12.49
C ARG A 22 -3.84 -25.70 -11.16
N SER A 23 -4.53 -26.65 -10.54
CA SER A 23 -5.18 -26.42 -9.22
C SER A 23 -4.18 -26.26 -8.07
N ALA A 24 -2.90 -26.58 -8.27
CA ALA A 24 -1.86 -26.50 -7.25
C ALA A 24 -1.03 -25.21 -7.31
N VAL A 25 -1.18 -24.37 -8.36
CA VAL A 25 -0.35 -23.18 -8.58
C VAL A 25 -0.34 -22.23 -7.38
N GLU A 26 -1.52 -21.85 -6.89
CA GLU A 26 -1.66 -20.97 -5.72
C GLU A 26 -1.04 -21.58 -4.47
N ALA A 27 -1.32 -22.86 -4.19
CA ALA A 27 -0.77 -23.54 -3.03
C ALA A 27 0.78 -23.63 -3.06
N VAL A 28 1.35 -23.81 -4.25
CA VAL A 28 2.81 -23.80 -4.43
C VAL A 28 3.39 -22.39 -4.28
N PHE A 29 2.71 -21.37 -4.83
CA PHE A 29 3.11 -19.98 -4.63
C PHE A 29 3.13 -19.62 -3.14
N ASP A 30 2.05 -19.89 -2.42
CA ASP A 30 1.93 -19.64 -0.98
C ASP A 30 3.00 -20.42 -0.19
N PHE A 31 3.29 -21.67 -0.57
CA PHE A 31 4.38 -22.44 0.02
C PHE A 31 5.75 -21.77 -0.18
N ILE A 32 6.04 -21.25 -1.38
CA ILE A 32 7.30 -20.54 -1.65
C ILE A 32 7.37 -19.25 -0.83
N VAL A 33 6.27 -18.48 -0.77
CA VAL A 33 6.19 -17.26 0.04
C VAL A 33 6.43 -17.56 1.52
N GLU A 34 5.87 -18.65 2.05
CA GLU A 34 6.10 -19.04 3.45
C GLU A 34 7.57 -19.43 3.71
N ARG A 35 8.28 -19.96 2.72
CA ARG A 35 9.73 -20.17 2.81
C ARG A 35 10.52 -18.85 2.76
N LEU A 36 10.06 -17.89 1.96
CA LEU A 36 10.66 -16.55 1.92
C LEU A 36 10.55 -15.85 3.27
N ARG A 37 9.46 -16.06 4.03
CA ARG A 37 9.31 -15.53 5.39
C ARG A 37 10.51 -15.89 6.27
N GLY A 38 10.88 -17.18 6.33
CA GLY A 38 12.05 -17.64 7.10
C GLY A 38 13.34 -16.98 6.63
N TYR A 39 13.55 -16.91 5.32
CA TYR A 39 14.73 -16.27 4.72
C TYR A 39 14.88 -14.79 5.10
N TYR A 40 13.78 -14.03 5.17
CA TYR A 40 13.82 -12.63 5.57
C TYR A 40 13.98 -12.44 7.08
N LEU A 41 13.39 -13.33 7.89
CA LEU A 41 13.59 -13.34 9.35
C LEU A 41 15.06 -13.58 9.71
N ASP A 42 15.74 -14.52 9.02
CA ASP A 42 17.18 -14.77 9.20
C ASP A 42 18.04 -13.55 8.84
N GLN A 43 17.52 -12.65 8.00
CA GLN A 43 18.14 -11.37 7.63
C GLN A 43 17.65 -10.19 8.48
N GLN A 44 17.03 -10.46 9.63
CA GLN A 44 16.57 -9.47 10.59
C GLN A 44 15.47 -8.53 10.07
N VAL A 45 14.75 -8.91 9.00
CA VAL A 45 13.54 -8.19 8.59
C VAL A 45 12.46 -8.45 9.63
N ARG A 46 11.84 -7.38 10.14
CA ARG A 46 10.72 -7.53 11.08
C ARG A 46 9.52 -8.19 10.40
N SER A 47 8.83 -9.05 11.14
CA SER A 47 7.67 -9.81 10.65
C SER A 47 6.56 -8.91 10.09
N ASP A 48 6.27 -7.79 10.77
CA ASP A 48 5.27 -6.80 10.33
C ASP A 48 5.63 -6.10 9.00
N THR A 49 6.92 -5.90 8.73
CA THR A 49 7.42 -5.36 7.46
C THR A 49 7.22 -6.35 6.33
N PHE A 50 7.53 -7.63 6.57
CA PHE A 50 7.26 -8.70 5.61
C PHE A 50 5.77 -8.83 5.32
N GLU A 51 4.93 -8.84 6.36
CA GLU A 51 3.47 -8.91 6.24
C GLU A 51 2.88 -7.71 5.47
N ALA A 52 3.37 -6.49 5.74
CA ALA A 52 2.92 -5.29 5.05
C ALA A 52 3.16 -5.38 3.53
N VAL A 53 4.32 -5.89 3.10
CA VAL A 53 4.62 -6.07 1.67
C VAL A 53 3.85 -7.25 1.09
N LEU A 54 3.71 -8.34 1.84
CA LEU A 54 2.98 -9.53 1.40
C LEU A 54 1.49 -9.26 1.16
N GLU A 55 0.87 -8.34 1.91
CA GLU A 55 -0.52 -7.94 1.70
C GLU A 55 -0.79 -7.46 0.27
N CYS A 56 0.19 -6.79 -0.36
CA CYS A 56 0.11 -6.34 -1.75
C CYS A 56 0.27 -7.49 -2.77
N ARG A 57 0.52 -8.72 -2.31
CA ARG A 57 0.78 -9.96 -3.06
C ARG A 57 1.66 -9.76 -4.31
N PRO A 58 2.87 -9.18 -4.21
CA PRO A 58 3.72 -9.02 -5.39
C PRO A 58 4.22 -10.39 -5.88
N HIS A 59 4.01 -10.69 -7.17
CA HIS A 59 4.36 -11.99 -7.76
C HIS A 59 5.83 -12.12 -8.19
N ARG A 60 6.62 -11.05 -8.02
CA ARG A 60 8.01 -10.94 -8.48
C ARG A 60 8.95 -10.90 -7.26
N PRO A 61 9.79 -11.92 -7.02
CA PRO A 61 10.64 -11.96 -5.83
C PRO A 61 11.62 -10.79 -5.69
N LEU A 62 12.17 -10.28 -6.80
CA LEU A 62 13.06 -9.11 -6.76
C LEU A 62 12.29 -7.84 -6.37
N ASP A 63 11.07 -7.69 -6.87
CA ASP A 63 10.19 -6.58 -6.48
C ASP A 63 9.81 -6.66 -5.00
N PHE A 64 9.50 -7.86 -4.50
CA PHE A 64 9.26 -8.14 -3.09
C PHE A 64 10.46 -7.70 -2.22
N ASP A 65 11.69 -8.12 -2.58
CA ASP A 65 12.90 -7.71 -1.84
C ASP A 65 13.05 -6.19 -1.82
N ARG A 66 12.94 -5.53 -2.99
CA ARG A 66 13.06 -4.07 -3.07
C ARG A 66 12.07 -3.34 -2.17
N ARG A 67 10.81 -3.80 -2.13
CA ARG A 67 9.78 -3.25 -1.23
C ARG A 67 10.13 -3.49 0.22
N VAL A 68 10.50 -4.71 0.61
CA VAL A 68 10.85 -5.05 2.00
C VAL A 68 12.02 -4.22 2.50
N ARG A 69 13.08 -4.06 1.69
CA ARG A 69 14.23 -3.23 2.06
C ARG A 69 13.85 -1.76 2.21
N ALA A 70 13.07 -1.23 1.26
CA ALA A 70 12.64 0.17 1.30
C ALA A 70 11.74 0.46 2.50
N VAL A 71 10.76 -0.40 2.79
CA VAL A 71 9.88 -0.27 3.95
C VAL A 71 10.68 -0.45 5.24
N GLY A 72 11.58 -1.43 5.30
CA GLY A 72 12.49 -1.63 6.43
C GLY A 72 13.30 -0.38 6.76
N ALA A 73 13.95 0.22 5.76
CA ALA A 73 14.72 1.45 5.93
C ALA A 73 13.85 2.68 6.24
N PHE A 74 12.65 2.76 5.68
CA PHE A 74 11.73 3.86 5.94
C PHE A 74 11.20 3.84 7.38
N ARG A 75 11.02 2.66 7.97
CA ARG A 75 10.50 2.52 9.35
C ARG A 75 11.36 3.19 10.41
N ASP A 76 12.66 3.35 10.16
CA ASP A 76 13.58 4.04 11.08
C ASP A 76 13.47 5.57 11.00
N ARG A 77 12.60 6.09 10.13
CA ARG A 77 12.37 7.53 9.95
C ARG A 77 11.33 8.06 10.95
N PRO A 78 11.49 9.31 11.45
CA PRO A 78 10.50 9.94 12.33
C PRO A 78 9.08 10.02 11.75
N GLU A 79 8.95 10.09 10.43
CA GLU A 79 7.67 10.21 9.74
C GLU A 79 6.91 8.88 9.65
N ALA A 80 7.60 7.75 9.79
CA ALA A 80 7.02 6.43 9.54
C ALA A 80 5.89 6.08 10.51
N ALA A 81 6.06 6.38 11.80
CA ALA A 81 5.05 6.08 12.82
C ALA A 81 3.74 6.85 12.58
N SER A 82 3.83 8.15 12.27
CA SER A 82 2.64 8.97 11.95
C SER A 82 1.95 8.45 10.68
N LEU A 83 2.69 8.18 9.60
CA LEU A 83 2.11 7.71 8.35
C LEU A 83 1.53 6.29 8.47
N ALA A 84 2.13 5.40 9.25
CA ALA A 84 1.57 4.08 9.55
C ALA A 84 0.27 4.20 10.36
N ALA A 85 0.24 5.05 11.38
CA ALA A 85 -0.97 5.33 12.17
C ALA A 85 -2.08 5.94 11.31
N ALA A 86 -1.76 6.87 10.43
CA ALA A 86 -2.69 7.45 9.48
C ALA A 86 -3.26 6.39 8.52
N ASN A 87 -2.42 5.55 7.91
CA ASN A 87 -2.87 4.44 7.06
C ASN A 87 -3.79 3.47 7.83
N LYS A 88 -3.52 3.22 9.12
CA LYS A 88 -4.39 2.40 9.97
C LYS A 88 -5.75 3.05 10.21
N ARG A 89 -5.80 4.36 10.40
CA ARG A 89 -7.06 5.12 10.47
C ARG A 89 -7.82 5.04 9.15
N ILE A 90 -7.14 5.24 8.02
CA ILE A 90 -7.70 5.13 6.67
C ILE A 90 -8.33 3.76 6.46
N ARG A 91 -7.57 2.66 6.65
CA ARG A 91 -8.08 1.29 6.49
C ARG A 91 -9.31 1.02 7.36
N ASN A 92 -9.31 1.51 8.61
CA ASN A 92 -10.45 1.35 9.52
C ASN A 92 -11.69 2.13 9.10
N ILE A 93 -11.51 3.32 8.52
CA ILE A 93 -12.60 4.13 7.96
C ILE A 93 -13.18 3.43 6.72
N LEU A 94 -12.32 3.06 5.77
CA LEU A 94 -12.74 2.43 4.50
C LEU A 94 -13.47 1.11 4.73
N ARG A 95 -13.08 0.31 5.73
CA ARG A 95 -13.79 -0.94 6.07
C ARG A 95 -15.24 -0.72 6.54
N LYS A 96 -15.59 0.47 7.02
CA LYS A 96 -16.96 0.81 7.48
C LYS A 96 -17.82 1.41 6.37
N VAL A 97 -17.28 1.59 5.17
CA VAL A 97 -18.01 2.15 4.04
C VAL A 97 -18.68 0.99 3.30
N ASP A 98 -20.00 0.86 3.49
CA ASP A 98 -20.81 -0.21 2.89
C ASP A 98 -21.19 0.07 1.43
N THR A 99 -20.85 1.25 0.90
CA THR A 99 -21.18 1.69 -0.46
C THR A 99 -20.02 1.48 -1.43
N VAL A 100 -20.33 1.52 -2.73
CA VAL A 100 -19.30 1.61 -3.77
C VAL A 100 -18.50 2.88 -3.49
N LEU A 101 -17.21 2.71 -3.20
CA LEU A 101 -16.31 3.82 -2.91
C LEU A 101 -16.34 4.82 -4.08
N PRO A 102 -16.47 6.12 -3.82
CA PRO A 102 -16.24 7.11 -4.85
C PRO A 102 -14.80 6.98 -5.37
N PHE A 103 -14.67 6.93 -6.70
CA PHE A 103 -13.39 6.64 -7.35
C PHE A 103 -12.49 7.87 -7.50
N GLU A 104 -13.05 9.08 -7.44
CA GLU A 104 -12.32 10.31 -7.74
C GLU A 104 -12.70 11.44 -6.78
N VAL A 105 -11.68 12.16 -6.30
CA VAL A 105 -11.85 13.40 -5.54
C VAL A 105 -12.44 14.49 -6.43
N ARG A 106 -13.50 15.14 -5.95
CA ARG A 106 -14.15 16.31 -6.54
C ARG A 106 -13.66 17.59 -5.86
N PRO A 107 -12.83 18.42 -6.54
CA PRO A 107 -12.24 19.61 -5.93
C PRO A 107 -13.26 20.66 -5.46
N ASP A 108 -14.42 20.74 -6.11
CA ASP A 108 -15.52 21.63 -5.76
C ASP A 108 -16.20 21.29 -4.42
N LEU A 109 -15.99 20.08 -3.91
CA LEU A 109 -16.52 19.61 -2.63
C LEU A 109 -15.47 19.58 -1.51
N LEU A 110 -14.26 20.10 -1.75
CA LEU A 110 -13.26 20.30 -0.72
C LEU A 110 -13.53 21.64 -0.03
N THR A 111 -14.11 21.61 1.16
CA THR A 111 -14.57 22.82 1.87
C THR A 111 -13.54 23.36 2.86
N GLU A 112 -12.76 22.48 3.49
CA GLU A 112 -11.77 22.86 4.49
C GLU A 112 -10.37 23.10 3.88
N ALA A 113 -9.62 24.04 4.46
CA ALA A 113 -8.26 24.32 4.00
C ALA A 113 -7.32 23.10 4.11
N ALA A 114 -7.50 22.27 5.15
CA ALA A 114 -6.67 21.09 5.38
C ALA A 114 -6.90 19.98 4.34
N GLU A 115 -8.14 19.74 3.90
CA GLU A 115 -8.41 18.75 2.85
C GLU A 115 -8.00 19.23 1.46
N GLN A 116 -8.12 20.53 1.18
CA GLN A 116 -7.57 21.14 -0.04
C GLN A 116 -6.05 21.01 -0.09
N ALA A 117 -5.36 21.29 1.03
CA ALA A 117 -3.92 21.15 1.13
C ALA A 117 -3.47 19.70 0.95
N LEU A 118 -4.15 18.74 1.59
CA LEU A 118 -3.85 17.32 1.44
C LEU A 118 -4.08 16.86 -0.01
N ALA A 119 -5.20 17.22 -0.63
CA ALA A 119 -5.50 16.86 -2.01
C ALA A 119 -4.44 17.39 -2.99
N GLY A 120 -4.06 18.67 -2.87
CA GLY A 120 -3.02 19.27 -3.70
C GLY A 120 -1.67 18.56 -3.55
N ARG A 121 -1.22 18.35 -2.31
CA ARG A 121 0.04 17.65 -2.03
C ARG A 121 0.01 16.20 -2.50
N LEU A 122 -1.14 15.53 -2.41
CA LEU A 122 -1.29 14.16 -2.87
C LEU A 122 -1.13 14.07 -4.39
N VAL A 123 -1.71 15.00 -5.16
CA VAL A 123 -1.55 15.06 -6.63
C VAL A 123 -0.08 15.26 -7.01
N GLU A 124 0.58 16.25 -6.40
CA GLU A 124 2.00 16.56 -6.66
C GLU A 124 2.89 15.35 -6.36
N LEU A 125 2.78 14.78 -5.17
CA LEU A 125 3.63 13.68 -4.73
C LEU A 125 3.31 12.38 -5.46
N SER A 126 2.07 12.16 -5.88
CA SER A 126 1.72 11.04 -6.76
C SER A 126 2.47 11.14 -8.09
N SER A 127 2.54 12.33 -8.70
CA SER A 127 3.24 12.53 -9.96
C SER A 127 4.76 12.27 -9.86
N GLU A 128 5.35 12.50 -8.69
CA GLU A 128 6.77 12.25 -8.42
C GLU A 128 7.05 10.79 -8.01
N ALA A 129 6.22 10.24 -7.12
CA ALA A 129 6.48 8.95 -6.49
C ALA A 129 6.03 7.78 -7.38
N ILE A 130 4.98 7.96 -8.21
CA ILE A 130 4.45 6.89 -9.04
C ILE A 130 5.50 6.35 -10.03
N PRO A 131 6.21 7.19 -10.80
CA PRO A 131 7.27 6.73 -11.70
C PRO A 131 8.43 6.05 -10.98
N LEU A 132 8.78 6.50 -9.77
CA LEU A 132 9.82 5.87 -8.96
C LEU A 132 9.42 4.46 -8.54
N MET A 133 8.17 4.26 -8.10
CA MET A 133 7.65 2.94 -7.76
C MET A 133 7.63 2.00 -8.98
N GLU A 134 7.26 2.51 -10.16
CA GLU A 134 7.26 1.73 -11.42
C GLU A 134 8.68 1.32 -11.85
N ALA A 135 9.68 2.16 -11.55
CA ALA A 135 11.09 1.83 -11.72
C ALA A 135 11.64 0.90 -10.61
N GLY A 136 10.85 0.58 -9.58
CA GLY A 136 11.26 -0.19 -8.41
C GLY A 136 12.16 0.58 -7.43
N LEU A 137 12.21 1.91 -7.53
CA LEU A 137 12.94 2.83 -6.66
C LEU A 137 12.10 3.21 -5.44
N TYR A 138 11.67 2.21 -4.67
CA TYR A 138 10.72 2.40 -3.56
C TYR A 138 11.27 3.28 -2.42
N GLY A 139 12.58 3.24 -2.16
CA GLY A 139 13.20 4.09 -1.14
C GLY A 139 13.05 5.58 -1.46
N ASP A 140 13.32 5.96 -2.72
CA ASP A 140 13.14 7.33 -3.19
C ASP A 140 11.67 7.74 -3.20
N ALA A 141 10.77 6.84 -3.62
CA ALA A 141 9.33 7.08 -3.56
C ALA A 141 8.87 7.35 -2.12
N LEU A 142 9.24 6.50 -1.16
CA LEU A 142 8.89 6.68 0.25
C LEU A 142 9.49 7.97 0.85
N ASN A 143 10.69 8.37 0.42
CA ASN A 143 11.27 9.66 0.83
C ASN A 143 10.42 10.85 0.34
N ARG A 144 9.82 10.79 -0.86
CA ARG A 144 8.87 11.82 -1.33
C ARG A 144 7.60 11.81 -0.49
N LEU A 145 7.04 10.62 -0.27
CA LEU A 145 5.81 10.44 0.50
C LEU A 145 5.95 10.78 1.99
N ALA A 146 7.17 10.79 2.54
CA ALA A 146 7.43 11.23 3.92
C ALA A 146 6.86 12.64 4.20
N SER A 147 6.88 13.51 3.18
CA SER A 147 6.35 14.88 3.29
C SER A 147 4.82 14.96 3.38
N LEU A 148 4.10 13.83 3.23
CA LEU A 148 2.66 13.77 3.51
C LEU A 148 2.32 13.78 5.00
N ARG A 149 3.30 13.58 5.90
CA ARG A 149 3.07 13.54 7.34
C ARG A 149 2.24 14.74 7.83
N GLU A 150 2.75 15.95 7.62
CA GLU A 150 2.11 17.18 8.10
C GLU A 150 0.70 17.40 7.52
N PRO A 151 0.45 17.33 6.20
CA PRO A 151 -0.89 17.52 5.66
C PRO A 151 -1.87 16.40 6.07
N VAL A 152 -1.39 15.18 6.30
CA VAL A 152 -2.22 14.07 6.78
C VAL A 152 -2.62 14.27 8.25
N ASP A 153 -1.67 14.66 9.10
CA ASP A 153 -1.95 14.98 10.50
C ASP A 153 -2.95 16.15 10.57
N ALA A 154 -2.71 17.23 9.82
CA ALA A 154 -3.61 18.39 9.76
C ALA A 154 -5.02 18.04 9.26
N PHE A 155 -5.14 17.19 8.23
CA PHE A 155 -6.44 16.71 7.76
C PHE A 155 -7.19 16.00 8.88
N PHE A 156 -6.53 15.07 9.56
CA PHE A 156 -7.20 14.28 10.60
C PHE A 156 -7.51 15.04 11.88
N ASP A 157 -6.82 16.15 12.13
CA ASP A 157 -7.06 17.04 13.28
C ASP A 157 -8.17 18.06 12.99
N GLN A 158 -8.29 18.53 11.75
CA GLN A 158 -9.17 19.64 11.38
C GLN A 158 -10.43 19.20 10.62
N VAL A 159 -10.42 18.02 10.01
CA VAL A 159 -11.49 17.56 9.11
C VAL A 159 -12.27 16.40 9.70
N LEU A 160 -13.57 16.60 9.91
CA LEU A 160 -14.49 15.53 10.26
C LEU A 160 -14.81 14.69 9.01
N VAL A 161 -14.19 13.53 8.88
CA VAL A 161 -14.37 12.63 7.73
C VAL A 161 -15.84 12.21 7.55
N MET A 162 -16.52 11.87 8.64
CA MET A 162 -17.94 11.50 8.65
C MET A 162 -18.83 12.74 8.70
N ALA A 163 -18.76 13.58 7.66
CA ALA A 163 -19.57 14.78 7.52
C ALA A 163 -21.07 14.44 7.40
N GLU A 164 -21.93 15.40 7.80
CA GLU A 164 -23.40 15.26 7.69
C GLU A 164 -23.85 15.25 6.23
N ASP A 165 -23.25 16.11 5.39
CA ASP A 165 -23.49 16.11 3.95
C ASP A 165 -22.86 14.84 3.32
N PRO A 166 -23.67 13.94 2.74
CA PRO A 166 -23.17 12.74 2.09
C PRO A 166 -22.17 13.03 0.98
N ALA A 167 -22.35 14.10 0.20
CA ALA A 167 -21.47 14.41 -0.92
C ALA A 167 -20.06 14.80 -0.45
N VAL A 168 -19.97 15.58 0.64
CA VAL A 168 -18.70 15.97 1.27
C VAL A 168 -18.04 14.78 1.96
N ARG A 169 -18.81 13.99 2.71
CA ARG A 169 -18.32 12.77 3.35
C ARG A 169 -17.71 11.80 2.32
N ASP A 170 -18.45 11.55 1.25
CA ASP A 170 -18.02 10.63 0.19
C ASP A 170 -16.76 11.18 -0.50
N ASN A 171 -16.67 12.51 -0.72
CA ASN A 171 -15.46 13.14 -1.26
C ASN A 171 -14.23 12.96 -0.35
N ARG A 172 -14.40 13.11 0.97
CA ARG A 172 -13.34 12.87 1.96
C ARG A 172 -12.90 11.40 1.98
N ILE A 173 -13.85 10.48 1.84
CA ILE A 173 -13.57 9.04 1.70
C ILE A 173 -12.77 8.77 0.42
N ALA A 174 -13.11 9.41 -0.71
CA ALA A 174 -12.34 9.31 -1.95
C ALA A 174 -10.88 9.75 -1.74
N LEU A 175 -10.67 10.90 -1.08
CA LEU A 175 -9.33 11.43 -0.78
C LEU A 175 -8.51 10.46 0.08
N LEU A 176 -9.13 9.89 1.13
CA LEU A 176 -8.48 8.89 1.97
C LEU A 176 -8.19 7.59 1.21
N ASN A 177 -9.06 7.19 0.29
CA ASN A 177 -8.86 6.02 -0.56
C ASN A 177 -7.71 6.21 -1.55
N GLU A 178 -7.60 7.38 -2.20
CA GLU A 178 -6.47 7.73 -3.06
C GLU A 178 -5.15 7.72 -2.26
N LEU A 179 -5.14 8.33 -1.07
CA LEU A 179 -3.99 8.34 -0.17
C LEU A 179 -3.57 6.92 0.24
N GLY A 180 -4.50 6.10 0.70
CA GLY A 180 -4.22 4.70 1.08
C GLY A 180 -3.73 3.87 -0.11
N SER A 181 -4.34 4.07 -1.28
CA SER A 181 -3.94 3.38 -2.52
C SER A 181 -2.51 3.70 -2.92
N LEU A 182 -2.06 4.95 -2.73
CA LEU A 182 -0.69 5.36 -3.01
C LEU A 182 0.34 4.60 -2.15
N PHE A 183 0.07 4.42 -0.86
CA PHE A 183 0.94 3.61 0.01
C PHE A 183 0.88 2.12 -0.32
N LEU A 184 -0.30 1.59 -0.66
CA LEU A 184 -0.48 0.20 -1.10
C LEU A 184 0.29 -0.15 -2.38
N ARG A 185 0.68 0.85 -3.19
CA ARG A 185 1.63 0.63 -4.30
C ARG A 185 3.01 0.20 -3.83
N VAL A 186 3.34 0.34 -2.54
CA VAL A 186 4.59 -0.13 -1.91
C VAL A 186 4.33 -1.25 -0.90
N ALA A 187 3.46 -1.01 0.09
CA ALA A 187 3.12 -1.95 1.15
C ALA A 187 1.82 -1.53 1.87
N ASP A 188 1.17 -2.43 2.60
CA ASP A 188 0.13 -2.04 3.57
C ASP A 188 0.77 -1.48 4.86
N PHE A 189 0.98 -0.17 4.88
CA PHE A 189 1.56 0.55 6.02
C PHE A 189 0.77 0.40 7.31
N SER A 190 -0.51 0.05 7.22
CA SER A 190 -1.34 -0.14 8.41
C SER A 190 -1.15 -1.49 9.11
N ARG A 191 -0.29 -2.37 8.56
CA ARG A 191 0.20 -3.59 9.24
C ARG A 191 1.49 -3.35 10.01
N LEU A 192 2.18 -2.22 9.80
CA LEU A 192 3.38 -1.87 10.54
C LEU A 192 3.05 -1.63 12.01
N GLN A 193 3.87 -2.20 12.89
CA GLN A 193 3.77 -2.02 14.33
C GLN A 193 4.90 -1.10 14.79
N ASP A 194 4.65 -0.30 15.82
CA ASP A 194 5.69 0.47 16.52
C ASP A 194 6.73 -0.50 17.12
#